data_AF-A0A392P0P0-F1
#
_entry.id   AF-A0A392P0P0-F1
#
_cell.length_a   1.000
_cell.length_b   1.000
_cell.length_c   1.000
_cell.angle_alpha   90.00
_cell.angle_beta   90.00
_cell.angle_gamma   90.00
#
_symmetry.space_group_name_H-M   'P 1'
#
loop_
_entity.id
_entity.type
_entity.pdbx_description
1 polymer ?
#
loop_
_entity_poly.entity_id
_entity_poly.type
_entity_poly.pdbx_seq_one_letter_code
_entity_poly.pdbx_strand_id
1 'polypeptide(L)'
;MHVAGDRAPVNAKMVKSRYTTGAASRSFTSTSYDPVTKNDYEYVKVEKNPKKKGYVKLHTTHGDLNIELHCDIAPRTCENFITLCERGYYNGVAFHRSIRNFMIQGGDPTGTGKGGESIWGKPFKDELNSKLAHSGRGVVSMANSGPHTNGSQFFILYKSANHLNFKHTVFGGVVGGLPTLATMEKVPVDDSDRPL
;
A
#
# COMPACT_ATOMS: atom_id res chain seq x y z
N MET A 1 20.03 22.21 -17.11
CA MET A 1 19.34 20.95 -16.71
C MET A 1 20.17 20.29 -15.62
N HIS A 2 19.74 20.38 -14.36
CA HIS A 2 20.48 19.80 -13.24
C HIS A 2 20.19 18.31 -13.13
N VAL A 3 21.25 17.52 -13.21
CA VAL A 3 21.29 16.09 -12.94
C VAL A 3 21.09 15.91 -11.43
N ALA A 4 19.93 15.39 -11.03
CA ALA A 4 19.73 14.94 -9.66
C ALA A 4 20.43 13.60 -9.51
N GLY A 5 21.60 13.60 -8.86
CA GLY A 5 22.30 12.38 -8.49
C GLY A 5 21.43 11.52 -7.60
N ASP A 6 21.20 10.28 -8.04
CA ASP A 6 20.57 9.22 -7.26
C ASP A 6 21.31 9.06 -5.93
N ARG A 7 20.72 9.56 -4.85
CA ARG A 7 21.19 9.26 -3.49
C ARG A 7 20.79 7.83 -3.19
N ALA A 8 21.75 6.92 -3.29
CA ALA A 8 21.58 5.52 -2.92
C ALA A 8 21.08 5.41 -1.46
N PRO A 9 19.97 4.71 -1.19
CA PRO A 9 19.63 4.34 0.17
C PRO A 9 20.65 3.33 0.71
N VAL A 10 20.99 3.52 1.97
CA VAL A 10 21.92 2.71 2.75
C VAL A 10 21.34 1.30 2.93
N ASN A 11 21.93 0.31 2.22
CA ASN A 11 21.71 -1.15 2.31
C ASN A 11 20.47 -1.75 1.61
N ALA A 12 20.46 -1.74 0.27
CA ALA A 12 19.58 -2.59 -0.54
C ALA A 12 20.29 -3.91 -0.93
N LYS A 13 19.58 -5.05 -0.90
CA LYS A 13 20.08 -6.31 -1.52
C LYS A 13 19.38 -6.51 -2.86
N MET A 14 20.15 -6.46 -3.95
CA MET A 14 19.66 -6.73 -5.30
C MET A 14 19.36 -8.23 -5.45
N VAL A 15 18.14 -8.58 -5.87
CA VAL A 15 17.77 -9.95 -6.25
C VAL A 15 17.60 -9.99 -7.77
N LYS A 16 18.31 -10.92 -8.43
CA LYS A 16 18.31 -11.08 -9.89
C LYS A 16 17.27 -12.11 -10.30
N SER A 17 16.13 -11.70 -10.85
CA SER A 17 15.26 -12.59 -11.62
C SER A 17 15.72 -12.64 -13.08
N ARG A 18 15.65 -13.81 -13.70
CA ARG A 18 15.98 -14.02 -15.12
C ARG A 18 14.70 -14.32 -15.89
N TYR A 19 14.45 -13.57 -16.95
CA TYR A 19 13.50 -13.91 -18.02
C TYR A 19 14.14 -13.59 -19.37
N THR A 20 13.87 -14.44 -20.36
CA THR A 20 14.39 -14.32 -21.73
C THR A 20 13.20 -14.10 -22.66
N THR A 21 13.23 -13.02 -23.43
CA THR A 21 12.25 -12.75 -24.48
C THR A 21 12.95 -12.92 -25.82
N GLY A 22 12.69 -14.02 -26.51
CA GLY A 22 13.24 -14.30 -27.84
C GLY A 22 12.15 -14.11 -28.90
N ALA A 23 12.35 -13.19 -29.86
CA ALA A 23 11.53 -13.15 -31.07
C ALA A 23 12.01 -14.26 -32.02
N ALA A 24 11.20 -15.30 -32.25
CA ALA A 24 11.51 -16.35 -33.20
C ALA A 24 11.15 -15.91 -34.63
N SER A 25 12.12 -15.92 -35.55
CA SER A 25 11.92 -15.66 -36.97
C SER A 25 11.28 -16.87 -37.67
N ARG A 26 10.16 -16.67 -38.38
CA ARG A 26 9.68 -17.59 -39.42
C ARG A 26 10.10 -17.00 -40.78
N SER A 27 11.13 -17.56 -41.41
CA SER A 27 11.73 -17.03 -42.67
C SER A 27 11.53 -18.01 -43.83
N PHE A 28 11.32 -17.52 -45.06
CA PHE A 28 11.57 -18.28 -46.30
C PHE A 28 12.46 -17.54 -47.32
N THR A 29 13.11 -16.44 -46.96
CA THR A 29 14.10 -15.81 -47.83
C THR A 29 15.42 -15.60 -47.08
N SER A 30 16.51 -15.98 -47.76
CA SER A 30 17.85 -16.17 -47.25
C SER A 30 18.52 -14.87 -46.80
N THR A 31 18.12 -14.36 -45.65
CA THR A 31 18.91 -13.39 -44.89
C THR A 31 18.92 -13.89 -43.44
N SER A 32 20.01 -14.53 -43.04
CA SER A 32 20.24 -14.97 -41.67
C SER A 32 20.26 -13.74 -40.76
N TYR A 33 19.22 -13.59 -39.94
CA TYR A 33 19.20 -12.62 -38.85
C TYR A 33 19.73 -13.33 -37.61
N ASP A 34 20.78 -12.79 -36.99
CA ASP A 34 21.29 -13.33 -35.73
C ASP A 34 20.22 -13.17 -34.63
N PRO A 35 19.85 -14.25 -33.90
CA PRO A 35 18.87 -14.15 -32.83
C PRO A 35 19.44 -13.31 -31.68
N VAL A 36 19.00 -12.05 -31.59
CA VAL A 36 19.34 -11.17 -30.47
C VAL A 36 18.49 -11.57 -29.27
N THR A 37 19.05 -12.41 -28.40
CA THR A 37 18.48 -12.65 -27.07
C THR A 37 18.80 -11.44 -26.18
N LYS A 38 17.82 -10.58 -25.95
CA LYS A 38 17.92 -9.59 -24.88
C LYS A 38 17.57 -10.28 -23.56
N ASN A 39 18.58 -10.49 -22.73
CA ASN A 39 18.36 -10.84 -21.33
C ASN A 39 18.02 -9.55 -20.59
N ASP A 40 16.72 -9.33 -20.35
CA ASP A 40 16.27 -8.21 -19.55
C ASP A 40 16.43 -8.57 -18.07
N TYR A 41 17.21 -7.78 -17.34
CA TYR A 41 17.41 -7.91 -15.91
C TYR A 41 16.68 -6.78 -15.21
N GLU A 42 15.62 -7.10 -14.47
CA GLU A 42 14.96 -6.12 -13.60
C GLU A 42 15.55 -6.24 -12.19
N TYR A 43 16.13 -5.14 -11.71
CA TYR A 43 16.66 -5.04 -10.36
C TYR A 43 15.53 -4.57 -9.43
N VAL A 44 14.88 -5.50 -8.73
CA VAL A 44 13.97 -5.12 -7.64
C VAL A 44 14.81 -4.79 -6.41
N LYS A 45 14.76 -3.53 -5.95
CA LYS A 45 15.28 -3.12 -4.65
C LYS A 45 14.34 -3.69 -3.58
N VAL A 46 14.77 -4.72 -2.85
CA VAL A 46 14.03 -5.21 -1.68
C VAL A 46 14.81 -4.80 -0.44
N GLU A 47 14.32 -3.81 0.30
CA GLU A 47 14.80 -3.56 1.66
C GLU A 47 14.44 -4.76 2.53
N LYS A 48 15.45 -5.55 2.91
CA LYS A 48 15.21 -6.86 3.50
C LYS A 48 14.73 -6.82 4.96
N ASN A 49 14.63 -5.64 5.58
CA ASN A 49 14.00 -5.35 6.88
C ASN A 49 14.33 -3.88 7.26
N PRO A 50 13.45 -2.92 6.96
CA PRO A 50 13.60 -1.55 7.43
C PRO A 50 13.61 -1.54 8.97
N LYS A 51 14.72 -1.16 9.60
CA LYS A 51 14.79 -1.06 11.08
C LYS A 51 14.13 0.21 11.62
N LYS A 52 13.81 1.16 10.74
CA LYS A 52 13.24 2.45 11.11
C LYS A 52 11.73 2.42 10.88
N LYS A 53 10.98 3.07 11.77
CA LYS A 53 9.58 3.38 11.55
C LYS A 53 9.44 4.38 10.41
N GLY A 54 8.41 4.23 9.60
CA GLY A 54 8.00 5.23 8.61
C GLY A 54 7.02 6.22 9.24
N TYR A 55 6.94 7.43 8.69
CA TYR A 55 5.90 8.40 9.07
C TYR A 55 5.28 8.98 7.82
N VAL A 56 3.95 9.00 7.78
CA VAL A 56 3.18 9.59 6.68
C VAL A 56 2.16 10.56 7.28
N LYS A 57 2.03 11.73 6.66
CA LYS A 57 0.98 12.69 6.97
C LYS A 57 -0.05 12.67 5.85
N LEU A 58 -1.30 12.36 6.20
CA LEU A 58 -2.44 12.50 5.29
C LEU A 58 -3.09 13.86 5.54
N HIS A 59 -3.08 14.71 4.53
CA HIS A 59 -3.84 15.94 4.51
C HIS A 59 -5.27 15.63 4.07
N THR A 60 -6.23 15.77 4.98
CA THR A 60 -7.65 15.51 4.70
C THR A 60 -8.46 16.80 4.80
N THR A 61 -9.69 16.79 4.27
CA THR A 61 -10.63 17.91 4.40
C THR A 61 -11.00 18.24 5.85
N HIS A 62 -10.83 17.29 6.77
CA HIS A 62 -11.15 17.43 8.19
C HIS A 62 -9.91 17.68 9.08
N GLY A 63 -8.74 17.89 8.45
CA GLY A 63 -7.46 18.13 9.10
C GLY A 63 -6.43 17.04 8.80
N ASP A 64 -5.29 17.12 9.50
CA ASP A 64 -4.15 16.25 9.25
C ASP A 64 -4.21 14.98 10.12
N LEU A 65 -3.86 13.84 9.51
CA LEU A 65 -3.61 12.57 10.21
C LEU A 65 -2.14 12.20 10.07
N ASN A 66 -1.42 12.10 11.18
CA ASN A 66 -0.05 11.60 11.22
C ASN A 66 -0.06 10.12 11.58
N ILE A 67 0.48 9.29 10.70
CA ILE A 67 0.52 7.84 10.81
C ILE A 67 1.97 7.39 10.97
N GLU A 68 2.24 6.64 12.03
CA GLU A 68 3.48 5.88 12.17
C GLU A 68 3.30 4.50 11.51
N LEU A 69 4.29 4.09 10.72
CA LEU A 69 4.31 2.83 9.98
C LEU A 69 5.33 1.87 10.58
N HIS A 70 4.91 0.63 10.81
CA HIS A 70 5.72 -0.46 11.34
C HIS A 70 6.44 -1.22 10.23
N CYS A 71 7.32 -0.50 9.51
CA CYS A 71 8.09 -1.03 8.38
C CYS A 71 9.00 -2.22 8.75
N ASP A 72 9.35 -2.36 10.03
CA ASP A 72 10.11 -3.49 10.59
C ASP A 72 9.32 -4.79 10.66
N ILE A 73 7.98 -4.70 10.73
CA ILE A 73 7.09 -5.85 10.89
C ILE A 73 6.33 -6.15 9.60
N ALA A 74 5.85 -5.11 8.92
CA ALA A 74 5.10 -5.20 7.65
C ALA A 74 5.83 -4.43 6.54
N PRO A 75 7.08 -4.84 6.18
CA PRO A 75 7.93 -4.09 5.25
C PRO A 75 7.29 -3.91 3.88
N ARG A 76 6.66 -4.96 3.34
CA ARG A 76 6.08 -4.91 1.99
C ARG A 76 4.85 -4.03 1.96
N THR A 77 4.02 -4.10 3.00
CA THR A 77 2.83 -3.27 3.14
C THR A 77 3.20 -1.80 3.27
N CYS A 78 4.24 -1.50 4.07
CA CYS A 78 4.73 -0.14 4.22
C CYS A 78 5.39 0.40 2.94
N GLU A 79 6.18 -0.41 2.24
CA GLU A 79 6.76 -0.05 0.94
C GLU A 79 5.66 0.31 -0.07
N ASN A 80 4.61 -0.51 -0.15
CA ASN A 80 3.45 -0.24 -1.00
C ASN A 80 2.79 1.09 -0.63
N PHE A 81 2.46 1.29 0.64
CA PHE A 81 1.76 2.48 1.10
C PHE A 81 2.57 3.77 0.88
N ILE A 82 3.85 3.77 1.29
CA ILE A 82 4.75 4.93 1.13
C ILE A 82 4.92 5.28 -0.34
N THR A 83 5.18 4.28 -1.18
CA THR A 83 5.39 4.50 -2.62
C THR A 83 4.13 5.01 -3.32
N LEU A 84 2.93 4.54 -2.92
CA LEU A 84 1.66 5.08 -3.42
C LEU A 84 1.46 6.54 -2.98
N CYS A 85 1.80 6.87 -1.72
CA CYS A 85 1.79 8.26 -1.23
C CYS A 85 2.75 9.16 -2.04
N GLU A 86 3.99 8.72 -2.27
CA GLU A 86 5.00 9.49 -3.03
C GLU A 86 4.57 9.74 -4.48
N ARG A 87 3.86 8.78 -5.09
CA ARG A 87 3.28 8.92 -6.43
C ARG A 87 2.03 9.81 -6.48
N GLY A 88 1.54 10.28 -5.33
CA GLY A 88 0.30 11.03 -5.24
C GLY A 88 -0.96 10.20 -5.52
N TYR A 89 -0.88 8.86 -5.44
CA TYR A 89 -1.98 7.94 -5.77
C TYR A 89 -3.23 8.17 -4.91
N TYR A 90 -3.04 8.61 -3.67
CA TYR A 90 -4.11 8.89 -2.72
C TYR A 90 -4.63 10.34 -2.79
N ASN A 91 -4.10 11.18 -3.68
CA ASN A 91 -4.54 12.57 -3.81
C ASN A 91 -5.96 12.62 -4.40
N GLY A 92 -6.87 13.33 -3.72
CA GLY A 92 -8.27 13.42 -4.14
C GLY A 92 -9.07 12.13 -3.92
N VAL A 93 -8.48 11.11 -3.28
CA VAL A 93 -9.16 9.84 -2.99
C VAL A 93 -10.02 9.98 -1.73
N ALA A 94 -11.31 9.70 -1.87
CA ALA A 94 -12.26 9.77 -0.76
C ALA A 94 -12.18 8.54 0.17
N PHE A 95 -12.58 8.73 1.42
CA PHE A 95 -12.99 7.62 2.28
C PHE A 95 -14.40 7.20 1.86
N HIS A 96 -14.51 6.07 1.20
CA HIS A 96 -15.75 5.61 0.58
C HIS A 96 -16.65 4.83 1.55
N ARG A 97 -16.15 4.49 2.75
CA ARG A 97 -16.90 3.75 3.76
C ARG A 97 -16.50 4.16 5.17
N SER A 98 -17.47 4.44 6.04
CA SER A 98 -17.25 4.83 7.44
C SER A 98 -18.33 4.20 8.31
N ILE A 99 -17.92 3.38 9.29
CA ILE A 99 -18.82 2.75 10.25
C ILE A 99 -18.47 3.24 11.65
N ARG A 100 -19.39 3.97 12.26
CA ARG A 100 -19.24 4.51 13.62
C ARG A 100 -18.91 3.41 14.62
N ASN A 101 -18.01 3.68 15.56
CA ASN A 101 -17.50 2.74 16.54
C ASN A 101 -16.78 1.50 15.95
N PHE A 102 -16.47 1.51 14.66
CA PHE A 102 -15.73 0.43 14.01
C PHE A 102 -14.52 0.96 13.25
N MET A 103 -14.70 1.50 12.04
CA MET A 103 -13.58 1.88 11.17
C MET A 103 -14.00 2.85 10.07
N ILE A 104 -13.01 3.50 9.47
CA ILE A 104 -13.13 4.25 8.22
C ILE A 104 -12.17 3.70 7.18
N GLN A 105 -12.66 3.47 5.97
CA GLN A 105 -11.96 2.82 4.88
C GLN A 105 -11.83 3.75 3.68
N GLY A 106 -10.65 3.72 3.07
CA GLY A 106 -10.29 4.53 1.92
C GLY A 106 -9.22 3.84 1.06
N GLY A 107 -8.56 4.63 0.21
CA GLY A 107 -7.50 4.12 -0.65
C GLY A 107 -7.98 3.43 -1.94
N ASP A 108 -9.22 3.68 -2.36
CA ASP A 108 -9.75 3.28 -3.67
C ASP A 108 -9.92 4.54 -4.55
N PRO A 109 -9.08 4.75 -5.58
CA PRO A 109 -9.20 5.90 -6.48
C PRO A 109 -10.51 5.96 -7.26
N THR A 110 -11.21 4.83 -7.43
CA THR A 110 -12.52 4.80 -8.10
C THR A 110 -13.65 5.23 -7.17
N GLY A 111 -13.43 5.20 -5.84
CA GLY A 111 -14.44 5.50 -4.83
C GLY A 111 -15.58 4.47 -4.76
N THR A 112 -15.47 3.32 -5.42
CA THR A 112 -16.52 2.29 -5.48
C THR A 112 -16.43 1.25 -4.37
N GLY A 113 -15.27 1.17 -3.70
CA GLY A 113 -14.92 0.14 -2.74
C GLY A 113 -14.38 -1.15 -3.37
N LYS A 114 -14.37 -1.25 -4.71
CA LYS A 114 -13.91 -2.44 -5.44
C LYS A 114 -12.60 -2.23 -6.20
N GLY A 115 -12.13 -0.99 -6.31
CA GLY A 115 -10.92 -0.65 -7.04
C GLY A 115 -9.67 -0.64 -6.16
N GLY A 116 -8.59 -0.14 -6.73
CA GLY A 116 -7.31 0.00 -6.04
C GLY A 116 -6.30 -1.08 -6.39
N GLU A 117 -5.07 -0.67 -6.66
CA GLU A 117 -3.98 -1.54 -7.11
C GLU A 117 -2.72 -1.29 -6.29
N SER A 118 -1.92 -2.34 -6.09
CA SER A 118 -0.61 -2.20 -5.45
C SER A 118 0.40 -1.58 -6.42
N ILE A 119 1.55 -1.17 -5.90
CA ILE A 119 2.67 -0.68 -6.73
C ILE A 119 3.22 -1.71 -7.72
N TRP A 120 2.90 -3.00 -7.52
CA TRP A 120 3.32 -4.10 -8.37
C TRP A 120 2.29 -4.49 -9.43
N GLY A 121 1.16 -3.77 -9.53
CA GLY A 121 0.07 -4.05 -10.47
C GLY A 121 -0.67 -5.38 -10.19
N LYS A 122 -0.43 -6.00 -9.03
CA LYS A 122 -1.08 -7.26 -8.62
C LYS A 122 -1.24 -7.33 -7.10
N PRO A 123 -2.19 -8.11 -6.58
CA PRO A 123 -2.34 -8.26 -5.14
C PRO A 123 -1.09 -8.86 -4.47
N PHE A 124 -0.85 -8.51 -3.20
CA PHE A 124 0.29 -9.01 -2.43
C PHE A 124 -0.11 -9.69 -1.12
N LYS A 125 0.82 -10.50 -0.59
CA LYS A 125 0.64 -11.36 0.58
C LYS A 125 0.40 -10.58 1.87
N ASP A 126 -0.31 -11.20 2.81
CA ASP A 126 -0.51 -10.63 4.15
C ASP A 126 0.76 -10.76 4.99
N GLU A 127 1.02 -9.78 5.84
CA GLU A 127 2.15 -9.75 6.79
C GLU A 127 1.62 -9.78 8.22
N LEU A 128 1.00 -10.90 8.59
CA LEU A 128 0.34 -11.07 9.89
C LEU A 128 1.37 -11.29 10.99
N ASN A 129 1.32 -10.47 12.05
CA ASN A 129 2.23 -10.58 13.19
C ASN A 129 1.46 -10.46 14.52
N SER A 130 1.76 -11.33 15.48
CA SER A 130 1.11 -11.32 16.80
C SER A 130 1.37 -10.04 17.62
N LYS A 131 2.46 -9.32 17.32
CA LYS A 131 2.77 -8.03 17.96
C LYS A 131 1.84 -6.90 17.51
N LEU A 132 1.23 -7.04 16.33
CA LEU A 132 0.35 -6.04 15.75
C LEU A 132 -1.08 -6.58 15.73
N ALA A 133 -1.85 -6.14 16.72
CA ALA A 133 -3.26 -6.48 16.85
C ALA A 133 -4.14 -5.27 16.56
N HIS A 134 -5.41 -5.52 16.22
CA HIS A 134 -6.46 -4.52 16.06
C HIS A 134 -6.97 -4.04 17.43
N SER A 135 -6.04 -3.62 18.30
CA SER A 135 -6.33 -3.16 19.65
C SER A 135 -6.12 -1.65 19.73
N GLY A 136 -7.20 -0.92 19.98
CA GLY A 136 -7.19 0.52 20.17
C GLY A 136 -7.72 1.30 18.97
N ARG A 137 -7.97 2.59 19.24
CA ARG A 137 -8.33 3.57 18.23
C ARG A 137 -7.08 4.00 17.46
N GLY A 138 -7.22 4.23 16.16
CA GLY A 138 -6.16 4.73 15.29
C GLY A 138 -5.28 3.65 14.69
N VAL A 139 -5.53 2.36 14.93
CA VAL A 139 -4.81 1.29 14.24
C VAL A 139 -5.10 1.35 12.74
N VAL A 140 -4.05 1.26 11.92
CA VAL A 140 -4.13 1.31 10.46
C VAL A 140 -3.79 -0.07 9.88
N SER A 141 -4.67 -0.57 9.01
CA SER A 141 -4.58 -1.91 8.46
C SER A 141 -5.06 -1.97 7.01
N MET A 142 -4.57 -2.94 6.24
CA MET A 142 -4.97 -3.17 4.85
C MET A 142 -6.38 -3.75 4.75
N ALA A 143 -7.17 -3.24 3.81
CA ALA A 143 -8.39 -3.90 3.37
C ALA A 143 -8.04 -4.97 2.32
N ASN A 144 -8.76 -6.09 2.36
CA ASN A 144 -8.57 -7.19 1.41
C ASN A 144 -9.91 -7.90 1.16
N SER A 145 -9.95 -8.74 0.12
CA SER A 145 -11.11 -9.54 -0.29
C SER A 145 -10.89 -11.04 -0.02
N GLY A 146 -10.05 -11.36 0.95
CA GLY A 146 -9.58 -12.71 1.25
C GLY A 146 -8.06 -12.79 1.40
N PRO A 147 -7.53 -13.97 1.78
CA PRO A 147 -6.09 -14.14 2.02
C PRO A 147 -5.25 -13.71 0.82
N HIS A 148 -4.23 -12.89 1.09
CA HIS A 148 -3.19 -12.46 0.16
C HIS A 148 -3.69 -11.61 -1.02
N THR A 149 -4.77 -10.85 -0.79
CA THR A 149 -5.38 -9.98 -1.80
C THR A 149 -5.20 -8.49 -1.49
N ASN A 150 -4.10 -8.11 -0.83
CA ASN A 150 -3.85 -6.71 -0.50
C ASN A 150 -3.57 -5.87 -1.75
N GLY A 151 -4.19 -4.69 -1.84
CA GLY A 151 -4.03 -3.73 -2.94
C GLY A 151 -3.58 -2.36 -2.42
N SER A 152 -4.36 -1.32 -2.68
CA SER A 152 -4.13 0.04 -2.15
C SER A 152 -5.09 0.44 -1.02
N GLN A 153 -6.17 -0.30 -0.83
CA GLN A 153 -7.20 0.06 0.14
C GLN A 153 -6.74 -0.24 1.57
N PHE A 154 -7.06 0.68 2.48
CA PHE A 154 -6.73 0.57 3.90
C PHE A 154 -7.88 1.12 4.74
N PHE A 155 -7.87 0.78 6.03
CA PHE A 155 -8.81 1.31 7.00
C PHE A 155 -8.10 1.75 8.29
N ILE A 156 -8.73 2.69 8.98
CA ILE A 156 -8.31 3.21 10.29
C ILE A 156 -9.41 2.86 11.29
N LEU A 157 -9.05 2.23 12.40
CA LEU A 157 -10.00 1.85 13.44
C LEU A 157 -10.44 3.04 14.28
N TYR A 158 -11.74 3.12 14.56
CA TYR A 158 -12.30 3.99 15.60
C TYR A 158 -12.28 3.32 16.97
N LYS A 159 -12.34 1.98 17.01
CA LYS A 159 -12.36 1.14 18.20
C LYS A 159 -11.63 -0.19 17.94
N SER A 160 -11.19 -0.86 19.00
CA SER A 160 -10.61 -2.21 18.91
C SER A 160 -11.52 -3.19 18.16
N ALA A 161 -10.94 -3.99 17.28
CA ALA A 161 -11.63 -4.92 16.40
C ALA A 161 -10.92 -6.29 16.36
N ASN A 162 -10.93 -7.00 17.49
CA ASN A 162 -10.20 -8.27 17.65
C ASN A 162 -10.57 -9.36 16.63
N HIS A 163 -11.78 -9.32 16.06
CA HIS A 163 -12.25 -10.26 15.05
C HIS A 163 -11.54 -10.13 13.69
N LEU A 164 -10.79 -9.04 13.47
CA LEU A 164 -9.95 -8.78 12.30
C LEU A 164 -8.50 -9.27 12.48
N ASN A 165 -8.11 -9.64 13.70
CA ASN A 165 -6.77 -10.16 13.98
C ASN A 165 -6.47 -11.37 13.09
N PHE A 166 -5.26 -11.41 12.54
CA PHE A 166 -4.79 -12.46 11.63
C PHE A 166 -5.62 -12.62 10.34
N LYS A 167 -6.45 -11.63 9.98
CA LYS A 167 -7.16 -11.57 8.69
C LYS A 167 -6.72 -10.37 7.86
N HIS A 168 -6.36 -9.28 8.52
CA HIS A 168 -5.90 -8.05 7.89
C HIS A 168 -4.51 -7.69 8.41
N THR A 169 -3.69 -7.17 7.50
CA THR A 169 -2.31 -6.77 7.81
C THR A 169 -2.32 -5.39 8.48
N VAL A 170 -2.09 -5.37 9.79
CA VAL A 170 -1.82 -4.13 10.53
C VAL A 170 -0.41 -3.66 10.16
N PHE A 171 -0.30 -2.41 9.71
CA PHE A 171 0.99 -1.86 9.27
C PHE A 171 1.31 -0.50 9.87
N GLY A 172 0.41 0.09 10.65
CA GLY A 172 0.68 1.37 11.31
C GLY A 172 -0.36 1.78 12.35
N GLY A 173 -0.17 2.97 12.88
CA GLY A 173 -1.04 3.59 13.86
C GLY A 173 -1.05 5.11 13.76
N VAL A 174 -2.20 5.74 13.98
CA VAL A 174 -2.34 7.19 14.06
C VAL A 174 -1.67 7.68 15.35
N VAL A 175 -0.59 8.44 15.19
CA VAL A 175 0.18 9.05 16.28
C VAL A 175 -0.11 10.54 16.45
N GLY A 176 -0.81 11.16 15.50
CA GLY A 176 -1.29 12.54 15.59
C GLY A 176 -2.54 12.77 14.75
N GLY A 177 -3.41 13.67 15.17
CA GLY A 177 -4.69 13.92 14.48
C GLY A 177 -5.86 13.05 14.97
N LEU A 178 -5.78 12.48 16.18
CA LEU A 178 -6.92 11.78 16.81
C LEU A 178 -8.20 12.64 16.90
N PRO A 179 -8.15 13.98 17.14
CA PRO A 179 -9.32 14.84 17.05
C PRO A 179 -9.93 14.88 15.64
N THR A 180 -9.11 14.94 14.60
CA THR A 180 -9.57 14.85 13.19
C THR A 180 -10.25 13.51 12.95
N LEU A 181 -9.67 12.40 13.41
CA LEU A 181 -10.29 11.09 13.30
C LEU A 181 -11.65 11.04 14.05
N ALA A 182 -11.79 11.70 15.18
CA ALA A 182 -13.07 11.82 15.90
C ALA A 182 -14.11 12.68 15.17
N THR A 183 -13.68 13.71 14.43
CA THR A 183 -14.57 14.49 13.58
C THR A 183 -15.05 13.66 12.38
N MET A 184 -14.13 12.94 11.72
CA MET A 184 -14.46 12.05 10.60
C MET A 184 -15.48 10.95 10.99
N GLU A 185 -15.40 10.43 12.22
CA GLU A 185 -16.36 9.45 12.74
C GLU A 185 -17.78 10.02 12.88
N LYS A 186 -17.91 11.31 13.16
CA LYS A 186 -19.21 11.97 13.36
C LYS A 186 -19.92 12.31 12.05
N VAL A 187 -19.24 12.21 10.91
CA VAL A 187 -19.86 12.47 9.59
C VAL A 187 -21.06 11.52 9.41
N PRO A 188 -22.24 12.03 9.01
CA PRO A 188 -23.38 11.18 8.66
C PRO A 188 -23.04 10.28 7.45
N VAL A 189 -23.64 9.09 7.43
CA VAL A 189 -23.43 8.12 6.36
C VAL A 189 -24.77 7.70 5.76
N ASP A 190 -24.75 7.27 4.50
CA ASP A 190 -25.91 6.66 3.84
C ASP A 190 -26.09 5.19 4.24
N ASP A 191 -27.10 4.53 3.66
CA ASP A 191 -27.41 3.11 3.90
C ASP A 191 -26.30 2.14 3.44
N SER A 192 -25.33 2.62 2.64
CA SER A 192 -24.16 1.87 2.18
C SER A 192 -22.89 2.20 2.98
N ASP A 193 -23.04 2.81 4.16
CA ASP A 193 -21.97 3.30 5.02
C ASP A 193 -21.06 4.36 4.35
N ARG A 194 -21.51 5.01 3.26
CA ARG A 194 -20.72 6.04 2.57
C ARG A 194 -20.94 7.40 3.24
N PRO A 195 -19.88 8.15 3.58
CA PRO A 195 -20.02 9.51 4.11
C PRO A 195 -20.76 10.44 3.14
N LEU A 196 -21.67 11.25 3.67
CA LEU A 196 -22.46 12.26 2.94
C LEU A 196 -21.65 13.52 2.60
#